data_AF-A0A9D7D5Z7-F1
#
_entry.id   AF-A0A9D7D5Z7-F1
#
_cell.length_a   1.000
_cell.length_b   1.000
_cell.length_c   1.000
_cell.angle_alpha   90.00
_cell.angle_beta   90.00
_cell.angle_gamma   90.00
#
_symmetry.space_group_name_H-M   'P 1'
#
loop_
_entity.id
_entity.type
_entity.pdbx_description
1 polymer ?
#
loop_
_entity_poly.entity_id
_entity_poly.type
_entity_poly.pdbx_seq_one_letter_code
_entity_poly.pdbx_strand_id
1 'polypeptide(L)'
;MKSSKPPAAPPAAPRERQATRLSLPDFEPEDVFTQPWDVSAFEDIGPLFALLEATGTFRPGGLESQYATLFFEALGEGEIGDLERERLNLAADALGIEVERRALLEEGWRRAYQGGVFSPKSPLIEDDNAVVETSSLPLSRLLARAPTPAPAPRPLDSVDPRVHDLSMLFDQAAQRGDTDAQVRISSVLATKRGARSVPGFDDATDARRRQQVGKPLRSLGEDTWAALSDPSEVFLLASSIFREVATPGLLARASAFRLDGKRAAGAAENLATTKLAPVRAFAWCAAHLGLPCPTIHVDRGAVKGLEFVPTLPPTVVIGAPLLEADPFEVAFECARHLSLHRPEHFVTLLVPDVASLEDLFHAALLLIVSDLPIERDAMPRALLNRDAIRHAVDAEAMERLRHLVRTQLLLGLPRLGEWLEVVERTADRVGLLLAGSFETALTVLEREGASLERVTHLEDFWVSRLAGSIRRELGTAVA
;
A
#
# COMPACT_ATOMS: atom_id res chain seq x y z
N MET A 1 26.51 -39.64 -75.87
CA MET A 1 25.38 -39.98 -74.97
C MET A 1 25.78 -39.55 -73.55
N LYS A 2 25.99 -38.26 -73.26
CA LYS A 2 25.04 -37.26 -72.71
C LYS A 2 24.13 -37.81 -71.60
N SER A 3 24.72 -37.93 -70.41
CA SER A 3 24.11 -38.23 -69.11
C SER A 3 23.44 -36.97 -68.55
N SER A 4 22.13 -37.00 -68.37
CA SER A 4 21.33 -35.91 -67.80
C SER A 4 21.20 -36.07 -66.28
N LYS A 5 21.88 -35.19 -65.55
CA LYS A 5 21.77 -35.03 -64.09
C LYS A 5 20.44 -34.31 -63.76
N PRO A 6 19.60 -34.83 -62.86
CA PRO A 6 18.35 -34.16 -62.48
C PRO A 6 18.62 -32.91 -61.62
N PRO A 7 17.73 -31.90 -61.66
CA PRO A 7 17.94 -30.62 -60.96
C PRO A 7 17.74 -30.75 -59.45
N ALA A 8 18.52 -29.97 -58.70
CA ALA A 8 18.52 -29.92 -57.25
C ALA A 8 17.22 -29.29 -56.70
N ALA A 9 16.67 -29.89 -55.64
CA ALA A 9 15.52 -29.38 -54.91
C ALA A 9 15.86 -28.06 -54.18
N PRO A 10 14.91 -27.11 -54.09
CA PRO A 10 15.12 -25.86 -53.37
C PRO A 10 15.21 -26.08 -51.85
N PRO A 11 15.92 -25.18 -51.11
CA PRO A 11 16.08 -25.31 -49.67
C PRO A 11 14.75 -25.10 -48.93
N ALA A 12 14.51 -25.95 -47.92
CA ALA A 12 13.32 -25.91 -47.08
C ALA A 12 13.24 -24.60 -46.29
N ALA A 13 12.08 -23.95 -46.32
CA ALA A 13 11.76 -22.78 -45.52
C ALA A 13 11.84 -23.10 -44.01
N PRO A 14 12.22 -22.12 -43.16
CA PRO A 14 12.30 -22.33 -41.72
C PRO A 14 10.91 -22.62 -41.15
N ARG A 15 10.82 -23.70 -40.36
CA ARG A 15 9.60 -24.06 -39.62
C ARG A 15 9.27 -22.96 -38.62
N GLU A 16 8.24 -22.17 -38.92
CA GLU A 16 7.56 -21.33 -37.93
C GLU A 16 7.10 -22.22 -36.77
N ARG A 17 7.60 -21.92 -35.57
CA ARG A 17 7.04 -22.46 -34.34
C ARG A 17 5.63 -21.88 -34.20
N GLN A 18 4.62 -22.68 -34.51
CA GLN A 18 3.25 -22.41 -34.07
C GLN A 18 3.26 -22.38 -32.54
N ALA A 19 3.33 -21.18 -31.97
CA ALA A 19 2.90 -20.95 -30.62
C ALA A 19 1.40 -21.21 -30.60
N THR A 20 1.00 -22.30 -29.97
CA THR A 20 -0.40 -22.56 -29.62
C THR A 20 -0.82 -21.43 -28.68
N ARG A 21 -1.41 -20.36 -29.23
CA ARG A 21 -2.17 -19.40 -28.45
C ARG A 21 -3.33 -20.19 -27.85
N LEU A 22 -3.24 -20.46 -26.55
CA LEU A 22 -4.41 -20.78 -25.74
C LEU A 22 -5.32 -19.55 -25.83
N SER A 23 -6.37 -19.65 -26.64
CA SER A 23 -7.45 -18.68 -26.64
C SER A 23 -8.12 -18.70 -25.27
N LEU A 24 -7.87 -17.68 -24.46
CA LEU A 24 -8.70 -17.36 -23.30
C LEU A 24 -10.12 -17.02 -23.79
N PRO A 25 -11.18 -17.41 -23.06
CA PRO A 25 -12.53 -17.03 -23.40
C PRO A 25 -12.69 -15.50 -23.33
N ASP A 26 -13.47 -14.95 -24.27
CA ASP A 26 -13.82 -13.53 -24.33
C ASP A 26 -14.47 -13.09 -23.01
N PHE A 27 -13.72 -12.35 -22.20
CA PHE A 27 -14.20 -11.72 -20.97
C PHE A 27 -14.50 -10.27 -21.31
N GLU A 28 -15.79 -9.94 -21.47
CA GLU A 28 -16.26 -8.57 -21.68
C GLU A 28 -15.95 -7.74 -20.42
N PRO A 29 -15.09 -6.71 -20.50
CA PRO A 29 -14.57 -6.00 -19.33
C PRO A 29 -15.55 -4.98 -18.70
N GLU A 30 -16.79 -4.86 -19.17
CA GLU A 30 -17.65 -3.73 -18.80
C GLU A 30 -18.57 -3.95 -17.57
N ASP A 31 -18.82 -5.19 -17.11
CA ASP A 31 -19.88 -5.45 -16.11
C ASP A 31 -19.42 -5.73 -14.66
N VAL A 32 -18.12 -5.79 -14.37
CA VAL A 32 -17.61 -6.20 -13.02
C VAL A 32 -16.92 -5.06 -12.25
N PHE A 33 -16.58 -3.95 -12.91
CA PHE A 33 -15.66 -2.93 -12.36
C PHE A 33 -16.30 -1.58 -11.98
N THR A 34 -17.63 -1.48 -12.05
CA THR A 34 -18.35 -0.20 -11.89
C THR A 34 -19.05 -0.01 -10.54
N GLN A 35 -18.99 -0.98 -9.62
CA GLN A 35 -19.67 -0.80 -8.33
C GLN A 35 -18.85 0.10 -7.40
N PRO A 36 -19.33 1.32 -7.07
CA PRO A 36 -18.81 2.06 -5.94
C PRO A 36 -19.00 1.21 -4.68
N TRP A 37 -18.17 1.42 -3.66
CA TRP A 37 -18.27 0.75 -2.37
C TRP A 37 -19.74 0.70 -1.94
N ASP A 38 -20.31 -0.50 -1.89
CA ASP A 38 -21.67 -0.65 -1.41
C ASP A 38 -21.66 -0.40 0.10
N VAL A 39 -21.94 0.84 0.49
CA VAL A 39 -22.07 1.24 1.89
C VAL A 39 -23.19 0.46 2.57
N SER A 40 -24.18 -0.06 1.82
CA SER A 40 -25.27 -0.88 2.36
C SER A 40 -24.81 -2.29 2.74
N ALA A 41 -23.73 -2.81 2.13
CA ALA A 41 -23.07 -4.04 2.58
C ALA A 41 -22.55 -3.93 4.02
N PHE A 42 -22.36 -2.71 4.56
CA PHE A 42 -21.93 -2.46 5.94
C PHE A 42 -23.07 -2.30 6.96
N GLU A 43 -24.29 -2.00 6.51
CA GLU A 43 -25.45 -1.82 7.40
C GLU A 43 -25.97 -3.17 7.93
N ASP A 44 -25.79 -4.25 7.17
CA ASP A 44 -26.25 -5.62 7.51
C ASP A 44 -25.20 -6.49 8.23
N ILE A 45 -24.05 -5.93 8.65
CA ILE A 45 -22.95 -6.70 9.29
C ILE A 45 -23.14 -6.88 10.81
N GLY A 46 -24.13 -6.22 11.42
CA GLY A 46 -24.47 -6.37 12.85
C GLY A 46 -24.50 -7.83 13.37
N PRO A 47 -25.11 -8.79 12.64
CA PRO A 47 -25.10 -10.22 12.99
C PRO A 47 -23.73 -10.90 12.83
N LEU A 48 -22.89 -10.46 11.89
CA LEU A 48 -21.52 -10.98 11.71
C LEU A 48 -20.59 -10.55 12.85
N PHE A 49 -20.79 -9.34 13.40
CA PHE A 49 -20.10 -8.90 14.61
C PHE A 49 -20.46 -9.77 15.81
N ALA A 50 -21.74 -10.08 16.00
CA ALA A 50 -22.17 -10.99 17.05
C ALA A 50 -21.61 -12.41 16.85
N LEU A 51 -21.45 -12.87 15.61
CA LEU A 51 -20.85 -14.17 15.28
C LEU A 51 -19.33 -14.20 15.57
N LEU A 52 -18.59 -13.14 15.23
CA LEU A 52 -17.15 -13.00 15.50
C LEU A 52 -16.84 -12.77 16.98
N GLU A 53 -17.74 -12.11 17.73
CA GLU A 53 -17.70 -12.05 19.20
C GLU A 53 -18.03 -13.41 19.83
N ALA A 54 -18.91 -14.21 19.20
CA ALA A 54 -19.33 -15.52 19.70
C ALA A 54 -18.36 -16.67 19.40
N THR A 55 -17.45 -16.56 18.43
CA THR A 55 -16.48 -17.64 18.10
C THR A 55 -15.34 -17.77 19.10
N GLY A 56 -15.19 -16.88 20.08
CA GLY A 56 -14.22 -17.02 21.17
C GLY A 56 -12.76 -17.15 20.70
N THR A 57 -12.46 -16.74 19.46
CA THR A 57 -11.11 -16.75 18.89
C THR A 57 -10.32 -15.60 19.48
N PHE A 58 -9.74 -15.89 20.64
CA PHE A 58 -8.81 -15.03 21.34
C PHE A 58 -7.63 -14.69 20.43
N ARG A 59 -7.51 -13.42 20.00
CA ARG A 59 -6.31 -12.93 19.31
C ARG A 59 -5.45 -12.16 20.30
N PRO A 60 -4.24 -12.65 20.62
CA PRO A 60 -3.29 -11.82 21.33
C PRO A 60 -2.86 -10.64 20.43
N GLY A 61 -2.83 -9.43 20.97
CA GLY A 61 -2.11 -8.32 20.38
C GLY A 61 -0.59 -8.57 20.38
N GLY A 62 0.20 -7.62 19.86
CA GLY A 62 1.64 -7.79 19.72
C GLY A 62 2.38 -8.06 21.05
N LEU A 63 1.89 -7.49 22.15
CA LEU A 63 2.44 -7.68 23.49
C LEU A 63 2.00 -9.03 24.06
N GLU A 64 0.74 -9.42 23.83
CA GLU A 64 0.19 -10.70 24.25
C GLU A 64 0.81 -11.88 23.48
N SER A 65 1.32 -11.67 22.26
CA SER A 65 2.07 -12.69 21.52
C SER A 65 3.44 -12.96 22.14
N GLN A 66 4.10 -11.92 22.69
CA GLN A 66 5.37 -12.09 23.40
C GLN A 66 5.14 -12.78 24.75
N TYR A 67 4.07 -12.40 25.44
CA TYR A 67 3.63 -13.07 26.67
C TYR A 67 3.27 -14.54 26.42
N ALA A 68 2.62 -14.85 25.29
CA ALA A 68 2.27 -16.22 24.90
C ALA A 68 3.51 -17.11 24.78
N THR A 69 4.57 -16.62 24.14
CA THR A 69 5.83 -17.37 24.00
C THR A 69 6.42 -17.73 25.37
N LEU A 70 6.53 -16.75 26.26
CA LEU A 70 7.03 -16.96 27.63
C LEU A 70 6.13 -17.91 28.42
N PHE A 71 4.82 -17.78 28.26
CA PHE A 71 3.85 -18.64 28.91
C PHE A 71 3.98 -20.10 28.45
N PHE A 72 4.13 -20.36 27.16
CA PHE A 72 4.29 -21.72 26.64
C PHE A 72 5.67 -22.32 26.93
N GLU A 73 6.71 -21.49 26.99
CA GLU A 73 8.04 -21.92 27.46
C GLU A 73 7.99 -22.36 28.92
N ALA A 74 7.32 -21.58 29.77
CA ALA A 74 7.08 -21.92 31.17
C ALA A 74 6.13 -23.12 31.34
N LEU A 75 5.19 -23.32 30.41
CA LEU A 75 4.24 -24.44 30.48
C LEU A 75 4.90 -25.79 30.16
N GLY A 76 5.94 -25.81 29.31
CA GLY A 76 6.74 -27.01 29.03
C GLY A 76 5.91 -28.29 28.84
N GLU A 77 6.23 -29.34 29.59
CA GLU A 77 5.50 -30.63 29.62
C GLU A 77 4.36 -30.69 30.66
N GLY A 78 4.02 -29.59 31.36
CA GLY A 78 3.02 -29.68 32.41
C GLY A 78 2.71 -28.39 33.18
N GLU A 79 3.08 -28.36 34.45
CA GLU A 79 2.68 -27.31 35.40
C GLU A 79 3.74 -26.22 35.53
N ILE A 80 3.29 -24.97 35.54
CA ILE A 80 4.14 -23.78 35.73
C ILE A 80 4.49 -23.65 37.21
N GLY A 81 5.79 -23.70 37.55
CA GLY A 81 6.27 -23.58 38.92
C GLY A 81 6.19 -22.16 39.51
N ASP A 82 6.38 -22.03 40.83
CA ASP A 82 6.27 -20.73 41.53
C ASP A 82 7.26 -19.67 41.00
N LEU A 83 8.49 -20.08 40.68
CA LEU A 83 9.51 -19.18 40.14
C LEU A 83 9.16 -18.70 38.71
N GLU A 84 8.60 -19.58 37.89
CA GLU A 84 8.15 -19.24 36.54
C GLU A 84 6.91 -18.37 36.59
N ARG A 85 6.03 -18.60 37.57
CA ARG A 85 4.88 -17.75 37.85
C ARG A 85 5.29 -16.32 38.20
N GLU A 86 6.31 -16.15 39.04
CA GLU A 86 6.87 -14.83 39.35
C GLU A 86 7.47 -14.16 38.12
N ARG A 87 8.20 -14.91 37.28
CA ARG A 87 8.76 -14.39 36.01
C ARG A 87 7.67 -13.95 35.04
N LEU A 88 6.61 -14.75 34.90
CA LEU A 88 5.45 -14.42 34.07
C LEU A 88 4.71 -13.20 34.61
N ASN A 89 4.52 -13.10 35.93
CA ASN A 89 3.91 -11.92 36.52
C ASN A 89 4.72 -10.66 36.20
N LEU A 90 6.04 -10.72 36.35
CA LEU A 90 6.94 -9.61 36.07
C LEU A 90 6.96 -9.25 34.57
N ALA A 91 6.89 -10.24 33.67
CA ALA A 91 6.78 -10.02 32.23
C ALA A 91 5.43 -9.41 31.84
N ALA A 92 4.33 -9.87 32.44
CA ALA A 92 3.00 -9.29 32.23
C ALA A 92 2.94 -7.83 32.69
N ASP A 93 3.52 -7.53 33.86
CA ASP A 93 3.61 -6.17 34.39
C ASP A 93 4.46 -5.27 33.48
N ALA A 94 5.60 -5.78 32.98
CA ALA A 94 6.45 -5.05 32.04
C ALA A 94 5.79 -4.79 30.68
N LEU A 95 4.90 -5.69 30.24
CA LEU A 95 4.11 -5.57 29.02
C LEU A 95 2.79 -4.80 29.23
N GLY A 96 2.49 -4.37 30.46
CA GLY A 96 1.26 -3.63 30.78
C GLY A 96 -0.01 -4.46 30.66
N ILE A 97 0.06 -5.79 30.84
CA ILE A 97 -1.08 -6.69 30.77
C ILE A 97 -1.79 -6.72 32.12
N GLU A 98 -3.06 -6.31 32.14
CA GLU A 98 -3.89 -6.32 33.36
C GLU A 98 -4.09 -7.74 33.92
N VAL A 99 -4.10 -7.87 35.26
CA VAL A 99 -4.16 -9.15 35.98
C VAL A 99 -5.37 -10.00 35.59
N GLU A 100 -6.56 -9.40 35.47
CA GLU A 100 -7.78 -10.11 35.06
C GLU A 100 -7.70 -10.59 33.61
N ARG A 101 -7.15 -9.76 32.71
CA ARG A 101 -6.95 -10.09 31.29
C ARG A 101 -5.93 -11.22 31.13
N ARG A 102 -4.83 -11.18 31.89
CA ARG A 102 -3.81 -12.24 31.96
C ARG A 102 -4.40 -13.57 32.38
N ALA A 103 -5.29 -13.61 33.38
CA ALA A 103 -5.91 -14.84 33.84
C ALA A 103 -6.76 -15.51 32.74
N LEU A 104 -7.56 -14.72 32.00
CA LEU A 104 -8.38 -15.19 30.89
C LEU A 104 -7.54 -15.74 29.72
N LEU A 105 -6.48 -15.02 29.37
CA LEU A 105 -5.47 -15.41 28.39
C LEU A 105 -4.89 -16.80 28.67
N GLU A 106 -4.35 -16.96 29.88
CA GLU A 106 -3.68 -18.19 30.29
C GLU A 106 -4.64 -19.39 30.39
N GLU A 107 -5.89 -19.17 30.84
CA GLU A 107 -6.91 -20.21 30.87
C GLU A 107 -7.27 -20.67 29.45
N GLY A 108 -7.44 -19.73 28.51
CA GLY A 108 -7.70 -20.03 27.10
C GLY A 108 -6.57 -20.85 26.46
N TRP A 109 -5.32 -20.46 26.70
CA TRP A 109 -4.14 -21.18 26.20
C TRP A 109 -3.98 -22.56 26.82
N ARG A 110 -4.26 -22.72 28.12
CA ARG A 110 -4.21 -24.03 28.79
C ARG A 110 -5.25 -24.99 28.21
N ARG A 111 -6.47 -24.52 27.92
CA ARG A 111 -7.50 -25.33 27.24
C ARG A 111 -7.08 -25.72 25.82
N ALA A 112 -6.47 -24.80 25.06
CA ALA A 112 -5.97 -25.09 23.72
C ALA A 112 -4.83 -26.12 23.72
N TYR A 113 -3.92 -26.01 24.69
CA TYR A 113 -2.82 -26.96 24.90
C TYR A 113 -3.34 -28.36 25.27
N GLN A 114 -4.27 -28.45 26.23
CA GLN A 114 -4.90 -29.71 26.63
C GLN A 114 -5.76 -30.33 25.52
N GLY A 115 -6.32 -29.52 24.63
CA GLY A 115 -7.08 -29.97 23.45
C GLY A 115 -6.21 -30.50 22.31
N GLY A 116 -4.88 -30.48 22.43
CA GLY A 116 -3.96 -30.96 21.38
C GLY A 116 -3.92 -30.09 20.12
N VAL A 117 -4.46 -28.87 20.18
CA VAL A 117 -4.50 -27.92 19.06
C VAL A 117 -3.14 -27.21 18.87
N PHE A 118 -2.23 -27.34 19.85
CA PHE A 118 -0.95 -26.65 19.90
C PHE A 118 0.16 -27.55 20.49
N SER A 119 1.35 -27.62 19.87
CA SER A 119 2.49 -28.42 20.35
C SER A 119 3.79 -27.60 20.39
N PRO A 120 4.43 -27.43 21.55
CA PRO A 120 5.69 -26.71 21.70
C PRO A 120 6.84 -27.71 21.58
N LYS A 121 7.65 -27.60 20.53
CA LYS A 121 9.00 -28.19 20.56
C LYS A 121 10.01 -27.18 20.03
N SER A 122 10.96 -26.84 20.89
CA SER A 122 12.23 -26.17 20.62
C SER A 122 13.35 -27.01 21.31
N PRO A 123 14.65 -26.86 20.97
CA PRO A 123 15.40 -25.76 21.57
C PRO A 123 16.38 -25.01 20.64
N LEU A 124 16.71 -23.84 21.16
CA LEU A 124 17.63 -22.77 20.75
C LEU A 124 19.06 -23.22 20.42
N ILE A 125 19.69 -22.52 19.47
CA ILE A 125 21.14 -22.24 19.51
C ILE A 125 21.29 -20.73 19.70
N GLU A 126 22.11 -20.40 20.70
CA GLU A 126 22.52 -19.08 21.15
C GLU A 126 23.12 -18.26 20.01
N ASP A 127 22.70 -16.99 19.88
CA ASP A 127 23.65 -15.92 19.60
C ASP A 127 23.14 -14.60 20.19
N ASP A 128 24.09 -13.92 20.85
CA ASP A 128 23.94 -12.72 21.64
C ASP A 128 23.58 -11.48 20.82
N ASN A 129 22.87 -10.56 21.49
CA ASN A 129 22.62 -9.14 21.17
C ASN A 129 21.57 -8.80 20.10
N ALA A 130 20.34 -8.52 20.56
CA ALA A 130 19.62 -7.31 20.16
C ALA A 130 18.52 -6.97 21.18
N VAL A 131 18.58 -5.78 21.75
CA VAL A 131 17.48 -5.15 22.49
C VAL A 131 16.35 -4.88 21.47
N VAL A 132 15.21 -5.55 21.62
CA VAL A 132 14.03 -5.31 20.78
C VAL A 132 13.12 -4.29 21.47
N GLU A 133 13.19 -3.04 21.00
CA GLU A 133 12.20 -2.02 21.31
C GLU A 133 10.88 -2.34 20.57
N THR A 134 9.83 -2.64 21.34
CA THR A 134 8.47 -2.78 20.84
C THR A 134 7.87 -1.40 20.54
N SER A 135 7.92 -0.99 19.27
CA SER A 135 7.13 0.14 18.78
C SER A 135 6.20 -0.32 17.65
N SER A 136 4.90 -0.24 17.90
CA SER A 136 3.88 -0.37 16.87
C SER A 136 3.97 0.84 15.94
N LEU A 137 4.65 0.66 14.80
CA LEU A 137 4.83 1.71 13.80
C LEU A 137 4.16 1.29 12.48
N PRO A 138 3.43 2.19 11.80
CA PRO A 138 2.98 1.94 10.45
C PRO A 138 4.16 1.91 9.46
N LEU A 139 3.91 1.31 8.29
CA LEU A 139 4.83 1.08 7.18
C LEU A 139 5.62 2.32 6.74
N SER A 140 5.07 3.52 6.99
CA SER A 140 5.74 4.81 6.77
C SER A 140 7.05 4.99 7.55
N ARG A 141 7.33 4.21 8.61
CA ARG A 141 8.62 4.24 9.32
C ARG A 141 9.61 3.13 8.89
N LEU A 142 9.17 2.05 8.27
CA LEU A 142 10.07 1.07 7.64
C LEU A 142 10.78 1.66 6.40
N LEU A 143 10.24 2.75 5.87
CA LEU A 143 10.85 3.58 4.82
C LEU A 143 11.97 4.50 5.31
N ALA A 144 12.05 4.78 6.61
CA ALA A 144 13.18 5.47 7.20
C ALA A 144 14.26 4.43 7.54
N ARG A 145 14.99 3.96 6.51
CA ARG A 145 16.29 3.30 6.69
C ARG A 145 17.12 4.19 7.63
N ALA A 146 17.81 3.59 8.60
CA ALA A 146 18.79 4.30 9.43
C ALA A 146 19.60 5.25 8.54
N PRO A 147 19.82 6.52 8.94
CA PRO A 147 20.39 7.54 8.07
C PRO A 147 21.65 6.97 7.41
N THR A 148 21.55 6.74 6.11
CA THR A 148 22.72 6.35 5.34
C THR A 148 23.68 7.53 5.49
N PRO A 149 24.97 7.31 5.83
CA PRO A 149 25.91 8.42 5.95
C PRO A 149 25.79 9.29 4.71
N ALA A 150 25.58 10.59 4.93
CA ALA A 150 25.35 11.55 3.87
C ALA A 150 26.32 11.27 2.71
N PRO A 151 25.83 11.08 1.47
CA PRO A 151 26.72 10.81 0.34
C PRO A 151 27.79 11.90 0.33
N ALA A 152 29.05 11.48 0.23
CA ALA A 152 30.18 12.40 0.17
C ALA A 152 29.83 13.53 -0.81
N PRO A 153 30.08 14.81 -0.47
CA PRO A 153 29.69 15.93 -1.31
C PRO A 153 30.24 15.68 -2.71
N ARG A 154 29.34 15.48 -3.68
CA ARG A 154 29.73 15.31 -5.08
C ARG A 154 30.56 16.53 -5.48
N PRO A 155 31.68 16.33 -6.21
CA PRO A 155 32.54 17.43 -6.63
C PRO A 155 31.69 18.52 -7.29
N LEU A 156 31.93 19.77 -6.87
CA LEU A 156 31.06 20.92 -7.10
C LEU A 156 30.91 21.32 -8.59
N ASP A 157 31.69 20.71 -9.49
CA ASP A 157 31.86 21.17 -10.87
C ASP A 157 31.22 20.26 -11.94
N SER A 158 30.61 19.11 -11.61
CA SER A 158 29.94 18.29 -12.64
C SER A 158 28.46 18.65 -12.78
N VAL A 159 28.10 19.23 -13.93
CA VAL A 159 26.70 19.40 -14.37
C VAL A 159 26.02 18.02 -14.36
N ASP A 160 24.78 17.97 -13.86
CA ASP A 160 24.01 16.72 -13.86
C ASP A 160 23.78 16.27 -15.32
N PRO A 161 24.16 15.04 -15.71
CA PRO A 161 24.08 14.58 -17.09
C PRO A 161 22.66 14.66 -17.67
N ARG A 162 21.63 14.61 -16.82
CA ARG A 162 20.23 14.70 -17.26
C ARG A 162 19.78 16.10 -17.66
N VAL A 163 20.55 17.15 -17.30
CA VAL A 163 20.20 18.53 -17.66
C VAL A 163 20.15 18.71 -19.17
N HIS A 164 21.05 18.08 -19.91
CA HIS A 164 21.06 18.16 -21.37
C HIS A 164 19.79 17.53 -21.97
N ASP A 165 19.45 16.31 -21.55
CA ASP A 165 18.27 15.59 -22.04
C ASP A 165 16.97 16.33 -21.71
N LEU A 166 16.85 16.85 -20.48
CA LEU A 166 15.70 17.65 -20.06
C LEU A 166 15.60 18.98 -20.81
N SER A 167 16.73 19.65 -21.10
CA SER A 167 16.75 20.88 -21.91
C SER A 167 16.28 20.59 -23.34
N MET A 168 16.73 19.48 -23.93
CA MET A 168 16.27 19.01 -25.25
C MET A 168 14.76 18.73 -25.25
N LEU A 169 14.22 18.11 -24.20
CA LEU A 169 12.78 17.88 -24.07
C LEU A 169 12.00 19.19 -23.90
N PHE A 170 12.55 20.16 -23.15
CA PHE A 170 11.96 21.47 -22.95
C PHE A 170 11.85 22.23 -24.28
N ASP A 171 12.92 22.27 -25.06
CA ASP A 171 12.94 22.91 -26.39
C ASP A 171 11.95 22.25 -27.35
N GLN A 172 11.84 20.91 -27.33
CA GLN A 172 10.85 20.19 -28.13
C GLN A 172 9.41 20.52 -27.72
N ALA A 173 9.14 20.69 -26.42
CA ALA A 173 7.83 21.10 -25.93
C ALA A 173 7.51 22.54 -26.36
N ALA A 174 8.50 23.45 -26.29
CA ALA A 174 8.38 24.83 -26.76
C ALA A 174 8.08 24.90 -28.26
N GLN A 175 8.78 24.12 -29.09
CA GLN A 175 8.54 24.05 -30.53
C GLN A 175 7.14 23.54 -30.89
N ARG A 176 6.53 22.69 -30.04
CA ARG A 176 5.16 22.20 -30.20
C ARG A 176 4.10 23.14 -29.64
N GLY A 177 4.49 24.18 -28.89
CA GLY A 177 3.56 25.02 -28.14
C GLY A 177 2.88 24.29 -26.98
N ASP A 178 3.50 23.23 -26.42
CA ASP A 178 2.97 22.49 -25.28
C ASP A 178 3.43 23.17 -23.97
N THR A 179 2.62 24.12 -23.48
CA THR A 179 2.92 24.91 -22.27
C THR A 179 2.97 24.03 -21.01
N ASP A 180 2.05 23.09 -20.85
CA ASP A 180 2.05 22.19 -19.67
C ASP A 180 3.30 21.32 -19.65
N ALA A 181 3.72 20.75 -20.78
CA ALA A 181 4.97 20.00 -20.84
C ALA A 181 6.19 20.87 -20.49
N GLN A 182 6.27 22.10 -21.00
CA GLN A 182 7.34 23.04 -20.63
C GLN A 182 7.38 23.31 -19.12
N VAL A 183 6.21 23.58 -18.50
CA VAL A 183 6.11 23.82 -17.05
C VAL A 183 6.53 22.59 -16.23
N ARG A 184 6.13 21.39 -16.65
CA ARG A 184 6.54 20.16 -15.96
C ARG A 184 8.03 19.90 -16.08
N ILE A 185 8.59 20.02 -17.29
CA ILE A 185 10.02 19.83 -17.52
C ILE A 185 10.84 20.88 -16.79
N SER A 186 10.41 22.15 -16.80
CA SER A 186 11.09 23.22 -16.06
C SER A 186 11.08 22.97 -14.55
N SER A 187 10.01 22.39 -13.99
CA SER A 187 9.97 22.04 -12.56
C SER A 187 10.98 20.96 -12.18
N VAL A 188 11.24 19.99 -13.06
CA VAL A 188 12.33 19.01 -12.84
C VAL A 188 13.69 19.66 -13.05
N LEU A 189 13.86 20.46 -14.10
CA LEU A 189 15.09 21.20 -14.33
C LEU A 189 15.46 22.09 -13.13
N ALA A 190 14.48 22.74 -12.50
CA ALA A 190 14.69 23.61 -11.33
C ALA A 190 15.38 22.91 -10.15
N THR A 191 15.23 21.59 -10.02
CA THR A 191 15.89 20.80 -8.96
C THR A 191 17.32 20.39 -9.34
N LYS A 192 17.71 20.53 -10.62
CA LYS A 192 19.03 20.16 -11.13
C LYS A 192 19.99 21.35 -11.12
N ARG A 193 21.26 21.07 -10.84
CA ARG A 193 22.32 22.09 -10.92
C ARG A 193 22.56 22.48 -12.38
N GLY A 194 22.57 23.80 -12.65
CA GLY A 194 22.83 24.36 -13.98
C GLY A 194 21.59 24.73 -14.79
N ALA A 195 20.38 24.52 -14.28
CA ALA A 195 19.14 24.75 -15.04
C ALA A 195 18.84 26.20 -15.44
N ARG A 196 19.38 27.20 -14.72
CA ARG A 196 19.15 28.62 -15.03
C ARG A 196 19.73 29.09 -16.36
N SER A 197 20.51 28.26 -17.06
CA SER A 197 21.04 28.57 -18.38
C SER A 197 20.09 28.25 -19.53
N VAL A 198 18.94 27.60 -19.25
CA VAL A 198 17.96 27.21 -20.28
C VAL A 198 17.08 28.41 -20.67
N PRO A 199 17.05 28.82 -21.96
CA PRO A 199 16.19 29.91 -22.41
C PRO A 199 14.70 29.61 -22.17
N GLY A 200 13.91 30.62 -21.76
CA GLY A 200 12.47 30.46 -21.48
C GLY A 200 12.14 29.78 -20.15
N PHE A 201 13.15 29.38 -19.37
CA PHE A 201 12.97 28.76 -18.06
C PHE A 201 12.22 29.65 -17.05
N ASP A 202 12.53 30.95 -17.02
CA ASP A 202 11.89 31.91 -16.11
C ASP A 202 10.39 32.08 -16.43
N ASP A 203 10.03 32.15 -17.72
CA ASP A 203 8.64 32.26 -18.17
C ASP A 203 7.82 31.03 -17.78
N ALA A 204 8.38 29.82 -17.95
CA ALA A 204 7.73 28.58 -17.53
C ALA A 204 7.60 28.50 -15.99
N THR A 205 8.60 28.99 -15.26
CA THR A 205 8.56 29.06 -13.79
C THR A 205 7.48 30.04 -13.31
N ASP A 206 7.32 31.17 -13.99
CA ASP A 206 6.27 32.14 -13.70
C ASP A 206 4.87 31.63 -14.05
N ALA A 207 4.71 30.93 -15.19
CA ALA A 207 3.47 30.28 -15.56
C ALA A 207 3.03 29.26 -14.50
N ARG A 208 3.97 28.49 -13.95
CA ARG A 208 3.73 27.59 -12.83
C ARG A 208 3.23 28.31 -11.58
N ARG A 209 3.85 29.43 -11.19
CA ARG A 209 3.42 30.20 -10.00
C ARG A 209 2.00 30.75 -10.14
N ARG A 210 1.56 31.01 -11.36
CA ARG A 210 0.20 31.47 -11.67
C ARG A 210 -0.80 30.32 -11.76
N GLN A 211 -0.34 29.07 -11.75
CA GLN A 211 -1.21 27.91 -11.82
C GLN A 211 -2.11 27.87 -10.58
N GLN A 212 -3.41 28.02 -10.81
CA GLN A 212 -4.42 27.79 -9.79
C GLN A 212 -4.95 26.37 -9.90
N VAL A 213 -5.24 25.77 -8.76
CA VAL A 213 -5.90 24.47 -8.70
C VAL A 213 -7.35 24.65 -9.20
N GLY A 214 -7.66 24.05 -10.35
CA GLY A 214 -8.96 24.10 -10.99
C GLY A 214 -10.00 23.19 -10.30
N LYS A 215 -11.25 23.30 -10.76
CA LYS A 215 -12.27 22.27 -10.49
C LYS A 215 -11.96 21.02 -11.34
N PRO A 216 -12.27 19.80 -10.85
CA PRO A 216 -12.05 18.59 -11.62
C PRO A 216 -12.85 18.66 -12.91
N LEU A 217 -12.21 18.44 -14.05
CA LEU A 217 -12.91 18.25 -15.32
C LEU A 217 -13.54 16.85 -15.38
N ARG A 218 -12.77 15.84 -14.95
CA ARG A 218 -13.20 14.46 -14.85
C ARG A 218 -12.47 13.76 -13.70
N SER A 219 -13.12 12.79 -13.08
CA SER A 219 -12.47 11.85 -12.17
C SER A 219 -11.64 10.83 -12.95
N LEU A 220 -10.58 10.30 -12.33
CA LEU A 220 -9.79 9.21 -12.93
C LEU A 220 -10.67 7.97 -13.20
N GLY A 221 -10.62 7.47 -14.43
CA GLY A 221 -11.19 6.18 -14.80
C GLY A 221 -10.24 5.02 -14.51
N GLU A 222 -10.76 3.79 -14.58
CA GLU A 222 -9.97 2.58 -14.33
C GLU A 222 -8.80 2.40 -15.30
N ASP A 223 -8.97 2.74 -16.58
CA ASP A 223 -7.87 2.70 -17.56
C ASP A 223 -6.73 3.65 -17.18
N THR A 224 -7.06 4.82 -16.64
CA THR A 224 -6.07 5.80 -16.20
C THR A 224 -5.36 5.31 -14.94
N TRP A 225 -6.07 4.66 -14.02
CA TRP A 225 -5.46 3.99 -12.86
C TRP A 225 -4.53 2.86 -13.26
N ALA A 226 -4.92 2.01 -14.22
CA ALA A 226 -4.07 0.95 -14.74
C ALA A 226 -2.78 1.52 -15.36
N ALA A 227 -2.90 2.60 -16.15
CA ALA A 227 -1.75 3.30 -16.73
C ALA A 227 -0.84 3.96 -15.67
N LEU A 228 -1.38 4.39 -14.53
CA LEU A 228 -0.62 4.96 -13.42
C LEU A 228 0.16 3.92 -12.64
N SER A 229 -0.31 2.69 -12.57
CA SER A 229 0.37 1.61 -11.86
C SER A 229 1.40 0.89 -12.71
N ASP A 230 1.14 0.72 -14.02
CA ASP A 230 1.91 -0.14 -14.96
C ASP A 230 2.43 -1.46 -14.32
N PRO A 231 1.56 -2.24 -13.64
CA PRO A 231 1.99 -3.40 -12.89
C PRO A 231 2.17 -4.61 -13.83
N SER A 232 3.08 -5.51 -13.47
CA SER A 232 3.17 -6.83 -14.11
C SER A 232 1.87 -7.62 -13.93
N GLU A 233 1.60 -8.59 -14.81
CA GLU A 233 0.41 -9.47 -14.71
C GLU A 233 0.33 -10.18 -13.35
N VAL A 234 1.48 -10.61 -12.82
CA VAL A 234 1.60 -11.25 -11.49
C VAL A 234 1.17 -10.28 -10.37
N PHE A 235 1.46 -8.99 -10.51
CA PHE A 235 1.07 -7.95 -9.55
C PHE A 235 -0.40 -7.55 -9.69
N LEU A 236 -0.96 -7.58 -10.89
CA LEU A 236 -2.40 -7.37 -11.10
C LEU A 236 -3.24 -8.45 -10.41
N LEU A 237 -2.81 -9.71 -10.48
CA LEU A 237 -3.46 -10.80 -9.76
C LEU A 237 -3.34 -10.63 -8.24
N ALA A 238 -2.17 -10.22 -7.74
CA ALA A 238 -1.98 -9.94 -6.32
C ALA A 238 -2.90 -8.82 -5.83
N SER A 239 -2.96 -7.70 -6.56
CA SER A 239 -3.88 -6.59 -6.33
C SER A 239 -5.35 -7.04 -6.33
N SER A 240 -5.71 -7.92 -7.27
CA SER A 240 -7.08 -8.46 -7.36
C SER A 240 -7.41 -9.37 -6.18
N ILE A 241 -6.47 -10.20 -5.73
CA ILE A 241 -6.63 -11.02 -4.51
C ILE A 241 -6.81 -10.10 -3.29
N PHE A 242 -5.97 -9.07 -3.16
CA PHE A 242 -6.06 -8.12 -2.05
C PHE A 242 -7.37 -7.37 -2.03
N ARG A 243 -7.92 -7.00 -3.19
CA ARG A 243 -9.26 -6.40 -3.28
C ARG A 243 -10.33 -7.28 -2.63
N GLU A 244 -10.33 -8.59 -2.91
CA GLU A 244 -11.35 -9.50 -2.36
C GLU A 244 -11.20 -9.70 -0.84
N VAL A 245 -10.00 -9.52 -0.28
CA VAL A 245 -9.74 -9.67 1.17
C VAL A 245 -9.61 -8.35 1.92
N ALA A 246 -9.69 -7.19 1.25
CA ALA A 246 -9.56 -5.87 1.85
C ALA A 246 -10.67 -5.61 2.89
N THR A 247 -11.94 -5.80 2.51
CA THR A 247 -13.08 -5.62 3.41
C THR A 247 -13.08 -6.64 4.56
N PRO A 248 -12.94 -7.97 4.32
CA PRO A 248 -12.75 -8.95 5.39
C PRO A 248 -11.59 -8.61 6.34
N GLY A 249 -10.46 -8.14 5.78
CA GLY A 249 -9.30 -7.70 6.56
C GLY A 249 -9.60 -6.48 7.43
N LEU A 250 -10.32 -5.49 6.89
CA LEU A 250 -10.76 -4.32 7.64
C LEU A 250 -11.69 -4.72 8.78
N LEU A 251 -12.68 -5.58 8.52
CA LEU A 251 -13.61 -6.07 9.55
C LEU A 251 -12.86 -6.75 10.69
N ALA A 252 -11.91 -7.63 10.37
CA ALA A 252 -11.08 -8.30 11.36
C ALA A 252 -10.24 -7.31 12.20
N ARG A 253 -9.64 -6.29 11.56
CA ARG A 253 -8.86 -5.26 12.25
C ARG A 253 -9.74 -4.32 13.08
N ALA A 254 -10.92 -3.96 12.59
CA ALA A 254 -11.87 -3.10 13.31
C ALA A 254 -12.41 -3.79 14.56
N SER A 255 -12.71 -5.09 14.49
CA SER A 255 -13.09 -5.88 15.65
C SER A 255 -11.96 -5.90 16.69
N ALA A 256 -10.72 -6.15 16.28
CA ALA A 256 -9.57 -6.11 17.18
C ALA A 256 -9.36 -4.72 17.81
N PHE A 257 -9.48 -3.65 17.02
CA PHE A 257 -9.35 -2.27 17.49
C PHE A 257 -10.40 -1.90 18.55
N ARG A 258 -11.64 -2.38 18.38
CA ARG A 258 -12.72 -2.19 19.37
C ARG A 258 -12.48 -2.96 20.66
N LEU A 259 -11.98 -4.20 20.56
CA LEU A 259 -11.63 -5.03 21.72
C LEU A 259 -10.51 -4.41 22.56
N ASP A 260 -9.59 -3.67 21.93
CA ASP A 260 -8.55 -2.89 22.63
C ASP A 260 -9.10 -1.63 23.33
N GLY A 261 -10.42 -1.39 23.30
CA GLY A 261 -11.07 -0.22 23.90
C GLY A 261 -10.78 1.10 23.18
N LYS A 262 -10.12 1.06 22.01
CA LYS A 262 -9.77 2.25 21.24
C LYS A 262 -10.98 2.74 20.43
N ARG A 263 -11.10 4.05 20.27
CA ARG A 263 -12.14 4.72 19.47
C ARG A 263 -11.51 5.82 18.64
N ALA A 264 -12.08 6.11 17.47
CA ALA A 264 -11.71 7.30 16.71
C ALA A 264 -11.95 8.56 17.56
N ALA A 265 -11.02 9.51 17.50
CA ALA A 265 -11.04 10.69 18.37
C ALA A 265 -12.10 11.70 17.95
N GLY A 266 -13.03 12.07 18.85
CA GLY A 266 -13.93 13.20 18.66
C GLY A 266 -15.04 13.00 17.62
N ALA A 267 -15.72 14.10 17.27
CA ALA A 267 -16.75 14.11 16.23
C ALA A 267 -16.11 14.23 14.84
N ALA A 268 -16.64 13.49 13.87
CA ALA A 268 -16.21 13.59 12.48
C ALA A 268 -16.46 15.00 11.92
N GLU A 269 -15.56 15.47 11.06
CA GLU A 269 -15.69 16.74 10.36
C GLU A 269 -16.79 16.68 9.29
N ASN A 270 -17.59 17.75 9.21
CA ASN A 270 -18.58 17.88 8.15
C ASN A 270 -17.95 18.49 6.89
N LEU A 271 -17.76 17.66 5.87
CA LEU A 271 -17.13 18.04 4.60
C LEU A 271 -17.84 19.21 3.89
N ALA A 272 -19.16 19.40 4.11
CA ALA A 272 -19.92 20.47 3.46
C ALA A 272 -19.73 21.84 4.12
N THR A 273 -19.39 21.89 5.42
CA THR A 273 -19.34 23.13 6.20
C THR A 273 -17.94 23.49 6.72
N THR A 274 -17.00 22.56 6.65
CA THR A 274 -15.64 22.75 7.17
C THR A 274 -14.88 23.85 6.43
N LYS A 275 -14.10 24.62 7.18
CA LYS A 275 -13.20 25.67 6.65
C LYS A 275 -11.74 25.24 6.68
N LEU A 276 -11.44 24.05 7.23
CA LEU A 276 -10.09 23.55 7.35
C LEU A 276 -9.57 23.15 5.97
N ALA A 277 -8.45 23.75 5.56
CA ALA A 277 -7.89 23.54 4.23
C ALA A 277 -7.58 22.07 3.94
N PRO A 278 -6.97 21.27 4.85
CA PRO A 278 -6.72 19.85 4.59
C PRO A 278 -7.97 19.00 4.45
N VAL A 279 -9.03 19.26 5.22
CA VAL A 279 -10.29 18.53 5.09
C VAL A 279 -10.93 18.80 3.73
N ARG A 280 -10.90 20.07 3.28
CA ARG A 280 -11.38 20.45 1.93
C ARG A 280 -10.50 19.86 0.82
N ALA A 281 -9.18 19.81 1.02
CA ALA A 281 -8.25 19.21 0.08
C ALA A 281 -8.52 17.70 -0.06
N PHE A 282 -8.80 17.00 1.03
CA PHE A 282 -9.18 15.57 1.00
C PHE A 282 -10.42 15.33 0.14
N ALA A 283 -11.49 16.10 0.38
CA ALA A 283 -12.72 16.01 -0.42
C ALA A 283 -12.48 16.36 -1.90
N TRP A 284 -11.64 17.37 -2.16
CA TRP A 284 -11.26 17.77 -3.52
C TRP A 284 -10.44 16.67 -4.24
N CYS A 285 -9.46 16.07 -3.56
CA CYS A 285 -8.69 14.94 -4.08
C CYS A 285 -9.60 13.74 -4.35
N ALA A 286 -10.48 13.38 -3.41
CA ALA A 286 -11.42 12.27 -3.57
C ALA A 286 -12.27 12.43 -4.84
N ALA A 287 -12.76 13.65 -5.12
CA ALA A 287 -13.50 13.96 -6.33
C ALA A 287 -12.65 13.81 -7.62
N HIS A 288 -11.38 14.22 -7.63
CA HIS A 288 -10.50 14.03 -8.79
C HIS A 288 -10.13 12.57 -9.01
N LEU A 289 -10.00 11.81 -7.93
CA LEU A 289 -9.58 10.41 -7.98
C LEU A 289 -10.74 9.44 -8.26
N GLY A 290 -11.99 9.91 -8.17
CA GLY A 290 -13.17 9.05 -8.30
C GLY A 290 -13.32 8.10 -7.12
N LEU A 291 -12.79 8.48 -5.96
CA LEU A 291 -12.77 7.63 -4.76
C LEU A 291 -13.72 8.16 -3.70
N PRO A 292 -14.30 7.28 -2.85
CA PRO A 292 -15.06 7.74 -1.70
C PRO A 292 -14.14 8.49 -0.72
N CYS A 293 -14.65 9.60 -0.19
CA CYS A 293 -13.96 10.31 0.88
C CYS A 293 -14.21 9.54 2.20
N PRO A 294 -13.16 9.07 2.91
CA PRO A 294 -13.32 8.41 4.21
C PRO A 294 -13.85 9.39 5.27
N THR A 295 -14.22 8.87 6.42
CA THR A 295 -14.59 9.73 7.56
C THR A 295 -13.34 10.45 8.06
N ILE A 296 -13.42 11.77 8.23
CA ILE A 296 -12.27 12.59 8.62
C ILE A 296 -12.45 13.11 10.03
N HIS A 297 -11.42 12.93 10.85
CA HIS A 297 -11.29 13.51 12.17
C HIS A 297 -10.07 14.42 12.21
N VAL A 298 -10.08 15.42 13.07
CA VAL A 298 -8.96 16.34 13.24
C VAL A 298 -8.45 16.24 14.67
N ASP A 299 -7.17 15.94 14.81
CA ASP A 299 -6.49 15.87 16.11
C ASP A 299 -5.22 16.71 16.09
N ARG A 300 -5.27 17.90 16.71
CA ARG A 300 -4.10 18.78 16.79
C ARG A 300 -2.99 18.24 17.70
N GLY A 301 -3.26 17.21 18.51
CA GLY A 301 -2.24 16.52 19.30
C GLY A 301 -1.54 15.40 18.54
N ALA A 302 -2.06 14.97 17.39
CA ALA A 302 -1.50 13.86 16.65
C ALA A 302 -0.13 14.21 16.04
N VAL A 303 0.84 13.31 16.25
CA VAL A 303 2.23 13.45 15.79
C VAL A 303 2.35 13.25 14.27
N LYS A 304 1.47 12.46 13.67
CA LYS A 304 1.45 12.18 12.23
C LYS A 304 0.55 13.18 11.52
N GLY A 305 0.91 13.55 10.29
CA GLY A 305 0.06 14.40 9.45
C GLY A 305 -1.24 13.71 9.04
N LEU A 306 -1.16 12.45 8.63
CA LEU A 306 -2.30 11.58 8.32
C LEU A 306 -2.15 10.25 9.04
N GLU A 307 -3.22 9.80 9.68
CA GLU A 307 -3.27 8.50 10.33
C GLU A 307 -4.56 7.77 9.95
N PHE A 308 -4.41 6.56 9.42
CA PHE A 308 -5.53 5.66 9.18
C PHE A 308 -5.96 4.99 10.47
N VAL A 309 -7.27 4.96 10.71
CA VAL A 309 -7.88 4.25 11.84
C VAL A 309 -8.83 3.18 11.28
N PRO A 310 -8.62 1.89 11.62
CA PRO A 310 -9.41 0.77 11.10
C PRO A 310 -10.79 0.72 11.77
N THR A 311 -11.64 1.71 11.51
CA THR A 311 -13.05 1.72 11.92
C THR A 311 -13.97 1.35 10.77
N LEU A 312 -15.26 1.25 11.07
CA LEU A 312 -16.32 1.07 10.08
C LEU A 312 -17.35 2.18 10.27
N PRO A 313 -17.47 3.12 9.32
CA PRO A 313 -16.64 3.26 8.10
C PRO A 313 -15.16 3.57 8.38
N PRO A 314 -14.23 3.33 7.42
CA PRO A 314 -12.82 3.67 7.58
C PRO A 314 -12.61 5.16 7.88
N THR A 315 -11.70 5.45 8.80
CA THR A 315 -11.46 6.81 9.29
C THR A 315 -10.03 7.25 9.05
N VAL A 316 -9.86 8.52 8.73
CA VAL A 316 -8.57 9.20 8.65
C VAL A 316 -8.53 10.33 9.69
N VAL A 317 -7.49 10.35 10.49
CA VAL A 317 -7.20 11.44 11.44
C VAL A 317 -6.16 12.37 10.80
N ILE A 318 -6.48 13.65 10.74
CA ILE A 318 -5.58 14.70 10.28
C ILE A 318 -4.92 15.34 11.51
N GLY A 319 -3.59 15.23 11.56
CA GLY A 319 -2.78 15.80 12.63
C GLY A 319 -2.26 17.21 12.37
N ALA A 320 -1.68 17.82 13.40
CA ALA A 320 -1.10 19.17 13.32
C ALA A 320 -0.11 19.37 12.17
N PRO A 321 0.81 18.43 11.84
CA PRO A 321 1.77 18.64 10.76
C PRO A 321 1.12 18.93 9.41
N LEU A 322 -0.05 18.33 9.11
CA LEU A 322 -0.75 18.58 7.85
C LEU A 322 -1.65 19.81 7.92
N LEU A 323 -2.17 20.17 9.11
CA LEU A 323 -2.94 21.41 9.31
C LEU A 323 -2.11 22.66 9.07
N GLU A 324 -0.81 22.58 9.31
CA GLU A 324 0.15 23.68 9.18
C GLU A 324 0.95 23.64 7.87
N ALA A 325 0.78 22.57 7.07
CA ALA A 325 1.52 22.38 5.83
C ALA A 325 1.06 23.35 4.71
N ASP A 326 1.96 23.57 3.75
CA ASP A 326 1.66 24.32 2.54
C ASP A 326 0.52 23.63 1.73
N PRO A 327 -0.39 24.39 1.07
CA PRO A 327 -1.49 23.81 0.32
C PRO A 327 -1.08 22.75 -0.72
N PHE A 328 0.09 22.87 -1.34
CA PHE A 328 0.60 21.87 -2.28
C PHE A 328 1.06 20.61 -1.56
N GLU A 329 1.70 20.72 -0.39
CA GLU A 329 2.06 19.56 0.45
C GLU A 329 0.80 18.84 0.91
N VAL A 330 -0.21 19.60 1.34
CA VAL A 330 -1.51 19.06 1.73
C VAL A 330 -2.15 18.30 0.57
N ALA A 331 -2.20 18.88 -0.63
CA ALA A 331 -2.74 18.21 -1.81
C ALA A 331 -1.98 16.91 -2.14
N PHE A 332 -0.64 16.95 -2.09
CA PHE A 332 0.22 15.79 -2.35
C PHE A 332 -0.07 14.64 -1.37
N GLU A 333 -0.02 14.91 -0.07
CA GLU A 333 -0.23 13.91 0.98
C GLU A 333 -1.66 13.36 0.97
N CYS A 334 -2.68 14.22 0.83
CA CYS A 334 -4.08 13.77 0.75
C CYS A 334 -4.33 12.88 -0.47
N ALA A 335 -3.83 13.27 -1.65
CA ALA A 335 -3.99 12.50 -2.87
C ALA A 335 -3.26 11.15 -2.80
N ARG A 336 -2.03 11.15 -2.28
CA ARG A 336 -1.24 9.92 -2.05
C ARG A 336 -1.97 8.99 -1.09
N HIS A 337 -2.42 9.49 0.06
CA HIS A 337 -3.15 8.69 1.04
C HIS A 337 -4.47 8.13 0.49
N LEU A 338 -5.25 8.95 -0.23
CA LEU A 338 -6.49 8.50 -0.88
C LEU A 338 -6.26 7.42 -1.92
N SER A 339 -5.15 7.42 -2.65
CA SER A 339 -4.86 6.35 -3.60
C SER A 339 -4.71 4.97 -2.92
N LEU A 340 -4.36 4.95 -1.63
CA LEU A 340 -4.32 3.74 -0.81
C LEU A 340 -5.72 3.30 -0.36
N HIS A 341 -6.74 4.15 -0.48
CA HIS A 341 -8.13 3.75 -0.25
C HIS A 341 -8.73 2.93 -1.40
N ARG A 342 -8.01 2.77 -2.51
CA ARG A 342 -8.43 1.86 -3.58
C ARG A 342 -8.49 0.43 -3.05
N PRO A 343 -9.52 -0.36 -3.41
CA PRO A 343 -9.68 -1.73 -2.91
C PRO A 343 -8.43 -2.60 -3.11
N GLU A 344 -7.73 -2.43 -4.23
CA GLU A 344 -6.51 -3.19 -4.56
C GLU A 344 -5.33 -2.84 -3.65
N HIS A 345 -5.27 -1.60 -3.15
CA HIS A 345 -4.15 -1.08 -2.36
C HIS A 345 -4.49 -1.01 -0.86
N PHE A 346 -5.77 -1.13 -0.51
CA PHE A 346 -6.30 -0.89 0.83
C PHE A 346 -5.61 -1.68 1.94
N VAL A 347 -5.17 -2.90 1.63
CA VAL A 347 -4.44 -3.75 2.55
C VAL A 347 -3.18 -3.08 3.11
N THR A 348 -2.54 -2.17 2.36
CA THR A 348 -1.37 -1.41 2.81
C THR A 348 -1.66 -0.48 3.99
N LEU A 349 -2.92 -0.07 4.18
CA LEU A 349 -3.38 0.70 5.34
C LEU A 349 -3.66 -0.21 6.55
N LEU A 350 -3.90 -1.50 6.32
CA LEU A 350 -4.31 -2.47 7.35
C LEU A 350 -3.14 -3.17 8.03
N VAL A 351 -1.99 -3.26 7.35
CA VAL A 351 -0.81 -3.98 7.84
C VAL A 351 0.40 -3.05 7.96
N PRO A 352 1.24 -3.23 8.99
CA PRO A 352 2.33 -2.31 9.28
C PRO A 352 3.59 -2.56 8.44
N ASP A 353 3.76 -3.74 7.84
CA ASP A 353 5.00 -4.12 7.15
C ASP A 353 4.77 -5.17 6.06
N VAL A 354 5.82 -5.44 5.27
CA VAL A 354 5.79 -6.40 4.15
C VAL A 354 5.57 -7.84 4.63
N ALA A 355 6.12 -8.23 5.79
CA ALA A 355 5.92 -9.58 6.31
C ALA A 355 4.44 -9.81 6.72
N SER A 356 3.82 -8.79 7.32
CA SER A 356 2.40 -8.78 7.65
C SER A 356 1.52 -8.80 6.39
N LEU A 357 1.99 -8.16 5.30
CA LEU A 357 1.34 -8.22 4.00
C LEU A 357 1.43 -9.63 3.38
N GLU A 358 2.61 -10.27 3.48
CA GLU A 358 2.82 -11.67 3.09
C GLU A 358 1.94 -12.63 3.88
N ASP A 359 1.83 -12.43 5.20
CA ASP A 359 0.95 -13.24 6.05
C ASP A 359 -0.52 -13.13 5.62
N LEU A 360 -0.99 -11.92 5.27
CA LEU A 360 -2.35 -11.70 4.77
C LEU A 360 -2.56 -12.29 3.36
N PHE A 361 -1.55 -12.20 2.50
CA PHE A 361 -1.60 -12.79 1.17
C PHE A 361 -1.67 -14.32 1.25
N HIS A 362 -0.79 -14.94 2.03
CA HIS A 362 -0.82 -16.38 2.30
C HIS A 362 -2.14 -16.82 2.93
N ALA A 363 -2.71 -16.02 3.82
CA ALA A 363 -4.05 -16.27 4.36
C ALA A 363 -5.12 -16.34 3.27
N ALA A 364 -5.10 -15.42 2.30
CA ALA A 364 -6.01 -15.43 1.16
C ALA A 364 -5.84 -16.70 0.30
N LEU A 365 -4.60 -17.12 0.04
CA LEU A 365 -4.33 -18.36 -0.69
C LEU A 365 -4.83 -19.60 0.08
N LEU A 366 -4.62 -19.63 1.40
CA LEU A 366 -5.04 -20.73 2.29
C LEU A 366 -6.57 -20.85 2.47
N LEU A 367 -7.36 -19.85 2.05
CA LEU A 367 -8.82 -20.00 1.94
C LEU A 367 -9.19 -21.00 0.83
N ILE A 368 -8.35 -21.13 -0.20
CA ILE A 368 -8.61 -21.94 -1.40
C ILE A 368 -7.77 -23.21 -1.41
N VAL A 369 -6.48 -23.12 -1.06
CA VAL A 369 -5.52 -24.23 -1.12
C VAL A 369 -4.92 -24.45 0.26
N SER A 370 -5.28 -25.55 0.92
CA SER A 370 -4.86 -25.82 2.31
C SER A 370 -3.42 -26.32 2.46
N ASP A 371 -2.82 -26.86 1.40
CA ASP A 371 -1.49 -27.47 1.40
C ASP A 371 -0.51 -26.63 0.55
N LEU A 372 -0.31 -25.38 0.98
CA LEU A 372 0.65 -24.48 0.34
C LEU A 372 2.02 -24.62 1.01
N PRO A 373 3.12 -24.62 0.22
CA PRO A 373 4.47 -24.68 0.75
C PRO A 373 4.90 -23.31 1.31
N ILE A 374 4.31 -22.93 2.44
CA ILE A 374 4.65 -21.71 3.18
C ILE A 374 5.77 -22.06 4.18
N GLU A 375 6.68 -21.10 4.41
CA GLU A 375 7.73 -21.23 5.41
C GLU A 375 7.15 -21.54 6.81
N ARG A 376 7.85 -22.38 7.58
CA ARG A 376 7.37 -22.88 8.88
C ARG A 376 7.00 -21.76 9.85
N ASP A 377 7.76 -20.67 9.84
CA ASP A 377 7.56 -19.55 10.76
C ASP A 377 6.42 -18.62 10.32
N ALA A 378 6.10 -18.58 9.02
CA ALA A 378 5.01 -17.78 8.46
C ALA A 378 3.65 -18.49 8.53
N MET A 379 3.64 -19.83 8.46
CA MET A 379 2.41 -20.63 8.45
C MET A 379 1.45 -20.31 9.62
N PRO A 380 1.88 -20.22 10.90
CA PRO A 380 0.96 -19.91 12.00
C PRO A 380 0.29 -18.53 11.85
N ARG A 381 1.03 -17.51 11.39
CA ARG A 381 0.51 -16.16 11.19
C ARG A 381 -0.46 -16.10 10.00
N ALA A 382 -0.17 -16.83 8.93
CA ALA A 382 -1.06 -16.95 7.78
C ALA A 382 -2.38 -17.68 8.15
N LEU A 383 -2.30 -18.78 8.90
CA LEU A 383 -3.49 -19.50 9.40
C LEU A 383 -4.33 -18.62 10.32
N LEU A 384 -3.68 -17.87 11.22
CA LEU A 384 -4.36 -16.90 12.05
C LEU A 384 -5.11 -15.90 11.18
N ASN A 385 -4.44 -15.19 10.27
CA ASN A 385 -5.11 -14.23 9.38
C ASN A 385 -6.26 -14.85 8.58
N ARG A 386 -6.08 -16.06 8.05
CA ARG A 386 -7.13 -16.81 7.32
C ARG A 386 -8.38 -16.98 8.18
N ASP A 387 -8.21 -17.38 9.42
CA ASP A 387 -9.34 -17.66 10.32
C ASP A 387 -10.09 -16.39 10.74
N ALA A 388 -9.43 -15.21 10.74
CA ALA A 388 -10.14 -13.93 10.90
C ALA A 388 -11.05 -13.62 9.73
N ILE A 389 -10.52 -13.77 8.52
CA ILE A 389 -11.18 -13.23 7.33
C ILE A 389 -12.19 -14.22 6.76
N ARG A 390 -12.02 -15.53 7.01
CA ARG A 390 -12.84 -16.61 6.42
C ARG A 390 -14.35 -16.38 6.54
N HIS A 391 -14.82 -15.90 7.68
CA HIS A 391 -16.26 -15.71 7.93
C HIS A 391 -16.81 -14.43 7.29
N ALA A 392 -15.94 -13.48 6.94
CA ALA A 392 -16.32 -12.22 6.33
C ALA A 392 -16.22 -12.23 4.80
N VAL A 393 -15.64 -13.28 4.21
CA VAL A 393 -15.63 -13.48 2.74
C VAL A 393 -16.95 -14.12 2.33
N ASP A 394 -17.74 -13.41 1.54
CA ASP A 394 -19.00 -13.95 1.00
C ASP A 394 -18.78 -15.02 -0.09
N ALA A 395 -19.86 -15.67 -0.52
CA ALA A 395 -19.79 -16.77 -1.48
C ALA A 395 -19.31 -16.33 -2.88
N GLU A 396 -19.61 -15.10 -3.29
CA GLU A 396 -19.26 -14.55 -4.60
C GLU A 396 -17.78 -14.17 -4.66
N ALA A 397 -17.31 -13.46 -3.64
CA ALA A 397 -15.90 -13.16 -3.40
C ALA A 397 -15.07 -14.44 -3.29
N MET A 398 -15.60 -15.47 -2.62
CA MET A 398 -14.94 -16.78 -2.53
C MET A 398 -14.77 -17.44 -3.91
N GLU A 399 -15.76 -17.34 -4.81
CA GLU A 399 -15.62 -17.88 -6.17
C GLU A 399 -14.61 -17.09 -7.00
N ARG A 400 -14.61 -15.76 -6.91
CA ARG A 400 -13.59 -14.92 -7.55
C ARG A 400 -12.19 -15.26 -7.03
N LEU A 401 -12.03 -15.42 -5.71
CA LEU A 401 -10.77 -15.85 -5.09
C LEU A 401 -10.32 -17.22 -5.61
N ARG A 402 -11.23 -18.20 -5.79
CA ARG A 402 -10.86 -19.50 -6.37
C ARG A 402 -10.22 -19.36 -7.75
N HIS A 403 -10.78 -18.51 -8.60
CA HIS A 403 -10.21 -18.26 -9.92
C HIS A 403 -8.86 -17.55 -9.82
N LEU A 404 -8.80 -16.43 -9.11
CA LEU A 404 -7.59 -15.60 -8.97
C LEU A 404 -6.42 -16.37 -8.36
N VAL A 405 -6.65 -17.11 -7.27
CA VAL A 405 -5.62 -17.90 -6.58
C VAL A 405 -5.07 -19.01 -7.48
N ARG A 406 -5.93 -19.71 -8.24
CA ARG A 406 -5.46 -20.74 -9.18
C ARG A 406 -4.59 -20.13 -10.28
N THR A 407 -5.00 -19.01 -10.85
CA THR A 407 -4.23 -18.30 -11.88
C THR A 407 -2.90 -17.80 -11.33
N GLN A 408 -2.90 -17.23 -10.12
CA GLN A 408 -1.69 -16.78 -9.43
C GLN A 408 -0.70 -17.93 -9.23
N LEU A 409 -1.16 -19.09 -8.74
CA LEU A 409 -0.28 -20.25 -8.52
C LEU A 409 0.30 -20.81 -9.83
N LEU A 410 -0.39 -20.64 -10.96
CA LEU A 410 0.12 -21.03 -12.27
C LEU A 410 1.19 -20.06 -12.80
N LEU A 411 1.01 -18.74 -12.60
CA LEU A 411 1.96 -17.73 -13.05
C LEU A 411 3.15 -17.52 -12.09
N GLY A 412 2.99 -17.94 -10.84
CA GLY A 412 3.99 -17.80 -9.78
C GLY A 412 3.57 -16.78 -8.70
N LEU A 413 4.17 -16.88 -7.52
CA LEU A 413 3.89 -15.97 -6.41
C LEU A 413 4.55 -14.61 -6.64
N PRO A 414 3.87 -13.50 -6.30
CA PRO A 414 4.42 -12.16 -6.42
C PRO A 414 5.51 -11.93 -5.36
N ARG A 415 6.51 -11.11 -5.70
CA ARG A 415 7.40 -10.50 -4.69
C ARG A 415 6.68 -9.29 -4.10
N LEU A 416 6.09 -9.44 -2.91
CA LEU A 416 5.18 -8.43 -2.36
C LEU A 416 5.88 -7.12 -1.97
N GLY A 417 7.19 -7.15 -1.67
CA GLY A 417 7.98 -5.92 -1.52
C GLY A 417 8.00 -5.08 -2.81
N GLU A 418 8.18 -5.72 -3.97
CA GLU A 418 8.16 -5.01 -5.26
C GLU A 418 6.76 -4.56 -5.67
N TRP A 419 5.74 -5.38 -5.36
CA TRP A 419 4.35 -4.98 -5.53
C TRP A 419 4.05 -3.71 -4.71
N LEU A 420 4.50 -3.67 -3.45
CA LEU A 420 4.30 -2.51 -2.58
C LEU A 420 5.00 -1.27 -3.15
N GLU A 421 6.23 -1.40 -3.68
CA GLU A 421 6.90 -0.29 -4.36
C GLU A 421 6.08 0.23 -5.55
N VAL A 422 5.41 -0.64 -6.31
CA VAL A 422 4.51 -0.23 -7.40
C VAL A 422 3.31 0.56 -6.86
N VAL A 423 2.71 0.12 -5.76
CA VAL A 423 1.62 0.84 -5.08
C VAL A 423 2.08 2.22 -4.61
N GLU A 424 3.24 2.31 -3.97
CA GLU A 424 3.82 3.58 -3.50
C GLU A 424 4.12 4.54 -4.65
N ARG A 425 4.74 4.03 -5.73
CA ARG A 425 5.00 4.81 -6.94
C ARG A 425 3.71 5.33 -7.55
N THR A 426 2.66 4.53 -7.58
CA THR A 426 1.33 4.94 -8.05
C THR A 426 0.80 6.08 -7.17
N ALA A 427 0.92 5.93 -5.86
CA ALA A 427 0.48 6.92 -4.88
C ALA A 427 1.24 8.25 -5.05
N ASP A 428 2.56 8.22 -5.23
CA ASP A 428 3.38 9.41 -5.45
C ASP A 428 3.04 10.10 -6.78
N ARG A 429 2.82 9.32 -7.86
CA ARG A 429 2.41 9.84 -9.17
C ARG A 429 1.09 10.60 -9.05
N VAL A 430 0.12 10.02 -8.34
CA VAL A 430 -1.19 10.65 -8.08
C VAL A 430 -1.04 11.90 -7.21
N GLY A 431 -0.24 11.82 -6.15
CA GLY A 431 0.12 12.96 -5.31
C GLY A 431 0.66 14.12 -6.14
N LEU A 432 1.62 13.85 -7.01
CA LEU A 432 2.26 14.83 -7.87
C LEU A 432 1.30 15.41 -8.91
N LEU A 433 0.43 14.58 -9.52
CA LEU A 433 -0.56 15.04 -10.51
C LEU A 433 -1.52 16.08 -9.93
N LEU A 434 -1.95 15.89 -8.67
CA LEU A 434 -2.89 16.76 -7.99
C LEU A 434 -2.23 17.96 -7.30
N ALA A 435 -1.05 17.78 -6.72
CA ALA A 435 -0.26 18.90 -6.19
C ALA A 435 0.25 19.82 -7.30
N GLY A 436 0.58 19.28 -8.48
CA GLY A 436 1.08 20.07 -9.60
C GLY A 436 2.47 20.68 -9.40
N SER A 437 3.20 20.27 -8.36
CA SER A 437 4.50 20.82 -7.97
C SER A 437 5.49 19.69 -7.70
N PHE A 438 6.51 19.58 -8.56
CA PHE A 438 7.54 18.55 -8.41
C PHE A 438 8.44 18.84 -7.21
N GLU A 439 8.75 20.11 -6.94
CA GLU A 439 9.57 20.49 -5.78
C GLU A 439 8.89 20.17 -4.45
N THR A 440 7.57 20.33 -4.38
CA THR A 440 6.79 19.94 -3.22
C THR A 440 6.84 18.44 -3.00
N ALA A 441 6.62 17.65 -4.06
CA ALA A 441 6.75 16.19 -3.98
C ALA A 441 8.14 15.76 -3.52
N LEU A 442 9.19 16.40 -4.04
CA LEU A 442 10.57 16.14 -3.64
C LEU A 442 10.81 16.48 -2.17
N THR A 443 10.33 17.63 -1.69
CA THR A 443 10.47 18.04 -0.28
C THR A 443 9.81 17.04 0.67
N VAL A 444 8.62 16.57 0.33
CA VAL A 444 7.91 15.53 1.11
C VAL A 444 8.69 14.22 1.09
N LEU A 445 9.13 13.75 -0.08
CA LEU A 445 9.88 12.50 -0.23
C LEU A 445 11.26 12.55 0.46
N GLU A 446 11.95 13.69 0.44
CA GLU A 446 13.22 13.88 1.14
C GLU A 446 13.04 13.82 2.66
N ARG A 447 11.95 14.40 3.19
CA ARG A 447 11.57 14.32 4.61
C ARG A 447 11.32 12.88 5.07
N GLU A 448 10.89 12.02 4.14
CA GLU A 448 10.67 10.59 4.39
C GLU A 448 11.93 9.73 4.19
N GLY A 449 13.00 10.30 3.67
CA GLY A 449 14.22 9.55 3.34
C GLY A 449 14.07 8.67 2.10
N ALA A 450 13.25 9.10 1.12
CA ALA A 450 13.05 8.37 -0.13
C ALA A 450 14.36 8.10 -0.88
N SER A 451 14.43 6.94 -1.53
CA SER A 451 15.60 6.55 -2.33
C SER A 451 15.74 7.41 -3.59
N LEU A 452 16.97 7.53 -4.10
CA LEU A 452 17.23 8.21 -5.38
C LEU A 452 16.48 7.56 -6.55
N GLU A 453 16.28 6.24 -6.50
CA GLU A 453 15.51 5.51 -7.50
C GLU A 453 14.04 5.93 -7.52
N ARG A 454 13.41 6.04 -6.34
CA ARG A 454 12.02 6.51 -6.19
C ARG A 454 11.84 7.93 -6.72
N VAL A 455 12.78 8.83 -6.41
CA VAL A 455 12.78 10.21 -6.95
C VAL A 455 12.96 10.20 -8.47
N THR A 456 13.93 9.45 -9.00
CA THR A 456 14.20 9.35 -10.44
C THR A 456 12.99 8.85 -11.21
N HIS A 457 12.30 7.84 -10.67
CA HIS A 457 11.08 7.31 -11.26
C HIS A 457 9.95 8.34 -11.32
N LEU A 458 9.81 9.16 -10.27
CA LEU A 458 8.83 10.24 -10.26
C LEU A 458 9.19 11.37 -11.24
N GLU A 459 10.48 11.69 -11.42
CA GLU A 459 10.97 12.62 -12.45
C GLU A 459 10.59 12.12 -13.85
N ASP A 460 10.88 10.84 -14.16
CA ASP A 460 10.60 10.23 -15.46
C ASP A 460 9.10 10.24 -15.78
N PHE A 461 8.27 9.91 -14.79
CA PHE A 461 6.83 10.03 -14.91
C PHE A 461 6.42 11.48 -15.17
N TRP A 462 6.95 12.44 -14.40
CA TRP A 462 6.51 13.82 -14.46
C TRP A 462 6.81 14.51 -15.79
N VAL A 463 7.89 14.13 -16.47
CA VAL A 463 8.22 14.65 -17.82
C VAL A 463 7.58 13.85 -18.95
N SER A 464 6.92 12.73 -18.64
CA SER A 464 6.32 11.84 -19.64
C SER A 464 5.12 12.48 -20.35
N ARG A 465 4.76 11.92 -21.51
CA ARG A 465 3.49 12.25 -22.20
C ARG A 465 2.26 11.78 -21.42
N LEU A 466 2.39 10.68 -20.67
CA LEU A 466 1.30 10.12 -19.86
C LEU A 466 0.85 11.13 -18.81
N ALA A 467 1.78 11.68 -18.02
CA ALA A 467 1.44 12.68 -16.99
C ALA A 467 0.73 13.91 -17.58
N GLY A 468 1.17 14.42 -18.75
CA GLY A 468 0.49 15.53 -19.42
C GLY A 468 -0.89 15.17 -19.99
N SER A 469 -1.10 13.92 -20.40
CA SER A 469 -2.41 13.42 -20.80
C SER A 469 -3.37 13.39 -19.61
N ILE A 470 -2.93 12.82 -18.49
CA ILE A 470 -3.75 12.67 -17.28
C ILE A 470 -4.06 14.04 -16.67
N ARG A 471 -3.10 14.97 -16.61
CA ARG A 471 -3.36 16.35 -16.13
C ARG A 471 -4.40 17.07 -16.95
N ARG A 472 -4.42 16.88 -18.28
CA ARG A 472 -5.46 17.46 -19.15
C ARG A 472 -6.82 16.84 -18.88
N GLU A 473 -6.88 15.53 -18.65
CA GLU A 473 -8.13 14.85 -18.25
C GLU A 473 -8.65 15.36 -16.89
N LEU A 474 -7.76 15.51 -15.91
CA LEU A 474 -8.09 16.02 -14.58
C LEU A 474 -8.45 17.52 -14.57
N GLY A 475 -8.03 18.28 -15.59
CA GLY A 475 -8.13 19.74 -15.61
C GLY A 475 -7.08 20.45 -14.76
N THR A 476 -5.98 19.76 -14.45
CA THR A 476 -4.84 20.32 -13.72
C THR A 476 -3.69 20.72 -14.64
N ALA A 477 -3.82 20.59 -15.96
CA ALA A 477 -2.80 21.04 -16.91
C ALA A 477 -2.79 22.58 -17.07
N VAL A 478 -1.61 23.15 -17.32
CA VAL A 478 -1.47 24.57 -17.69
C VAL A 478 -1.93 24.78 -19.14
N ALA A 479 -2.77 25.78 -19.36
CA ALA A 479 -3.37 26.09 -20.67
C ALA A 479 -2.38 26.67 -21.68
#